data_AF-A0A8T4U0N1-F1
#
_entry.id   AF-A0A8T4U0N1-F1
#
_cell.length_a   1.000
_cell.length_b   1.000
_cell.length_c   1.000
_cell.angle_alpha   90.00
_cell.angle_beta   90.00
_cell.angle_gamma   90.00
#
_symmetry.space_group_name_H-M   'P 1'
#
loop_
_entity.id
_entity.type
_entity.pdbx_description
1 polymer ?
#
loop_
_entity_poly.entity_id
_entity_poly.type
_entity_poly.pdbx_seq_one_letter_code
_entity_poly.pdbx_strand_id
1 'polypeptide(L)'
;MKTILILFLLLITACASNSNNTQTTAECTTASDCVPSSCCHASSCVPKDQAPNCTDTFCSLDCQEGTLDCNQGACGCVNNKCQVV
;
A
#
# COMPACT_ATOMS: atom_id res chain seq x y z
N MET A 1 22.72 -10.08 -49.91
CA MET A 1 23.23 -9.03 -49.00
C MET A 1 22.11 -8.16 -48.42
N LYS A 2 21.17 -7.66 -49.25
CA LYS A 2 20.02 -6.84 -48.80
C LYS A 2 19.00 -7.61 -47.93
N THR A 3 18.79 -8.90 -48.21
CA THR A 3 17.85 -9.78 -47.49
C THR A 3 18.35 -10.19 -46.09
N ILE A 4 19.67 -10.30 -45.90
CA ILE A 4 20.29 -10.55 -44.58
C ILE A 4 20.13 -9.32 -43.67
N LEU A 5 20.16 -8.10 -44.22
CA LEU A 5 19.95 -6.85 -43.49
C LEU A 5 18.50 -6.71 -42.98
N ILE A 6 17.51 -7.19 -43.74
CA ILE A 6 16.09 -7.12 -43.40
C ILE A 6 15.74 -8.12 -42.29
N LEU A 7 16.36 -9.30 -42.30
CA LEU A 7 16.14 -10.34 -41.29
C LEU A 7 16.68 -9.94 -39.91
N PHE A 8 17.81 -9.21 -39.88
CA PHE A 8 18.38 -8.67 -38.65
C PHE A 8 17.52 -7.55 -38.05
N LEU A 9 16.87 -6.72 -38.90
CA LEU A 9 16.00 -5.62 -38.46
C LEU A 9 14.69 -6.10 -37.81
N LEU A 10 14.16 -7.25 -38.24
CA LEU A 10 12.94 -7.87 -37.69
C LEU A 10 13.17 -8.57 -36.35
N LEU A 11 14.40 -9.00 -36.04
CA LEU A 11 14.76 -9.62 -34.76
C LEU A 11 14.84 -8.60 -33.61
N ILE A 12 15.14 -7.34 -33.91
CA ILE A 12 15.32 -6.28 -32.89
C ILE A 12 13.98 -5.71 -32.39
N THR A 13 12.90 -5.85 -33.17
CA THR A 13 11.57 -5.31 -32.84
C THR A 13 10.70 -6.26 -32.01
N ALA A 14 11.09 -7.53 -31.85
CA ALA A 14 10.30 -8.53 -31.12
C ALA A 14 10.45 -8.49 -29.58
N CYS A 15 11.42 -7.76 -29.03
CA CYS A 15 11.73 -7.79 -27.59
C CYS A 15 11.38 -6.50 -26.82
N ALA A 16 10.86 -5.46 -27.47
CA ALA A 16 10.60 -4.18 -26.82
C ALA A 16 9.23 -4.11 -26.12
N SER A 17 9.00 -4.99 -25.13
CA SER A 17 7.88 -4.85 -24.20
C SER A 17 8.31 -4.00 -22.99
N ASN A 18 8.34 -2.68 -23.16
CA ASN A 18 8.55 -1.75 -22.05
C ASN A 18 7.21 -1.51 -21.32
N SER A 19 6.82 -2.46 -20.47
CA SER A 19 5.71 -2.27 -19.53
C SER A 19 6.21 -1.46 -18.33
N ASN A 20 6.41 -0.14 -18.51
CA ASN A 20 6.49 0.79 -17.38
C ASN A 20 5.07 1.01 -16.84
N ASN A 21 4.50 -0.06 -16.28
CA ASN A 21 3.32 0.03 -15.44
C ASN A 21 3.85 0.47 -14.08
N THR A 22 3.83 1.78 -13.80
CA THR A 22 3.78 2.27 -12.42
C THR A 22 2.49 1.76 -11.82
N GLN A 23 2.50 0.48 -11.49
CA GLN A 23 1.44 -0.20 -10.77
C GLN A 23 1.60 0.27 -9.34
N THR A 24 0.99 1.42 -9.01
CA THR A 24 0.77 1.79 -7.62
C THR A 24 -0.12 0.69 -7.07
N THR A 25 0.49 -0.31 -6.43
CA THR A 25 -0.23 -1.40 -5.80
C THR A 25 -1.22 -0.78 -4.83
N ALA A 26 -2.51 -1.09 -5.02
CA ALA A 26 -3.57 -0.68 -4.12
C ALA A 26 -3.22 -1.16 -2.71
N GLU A 27 -3.27 -0.25 -1.73
CA GLU A 27 -2.98 -0.57 -0.33
C GLU A 27 -4.12 -1.36 0.31
N CYS A 28 -5.35 -1.10 -0.14
CA CYS A 28 -6.57 -1.69 0.38
C CYS A 28 -7.65 -1.75 -0.70
N THR A 29 -8.62 -2.63 -0.50
CA THR A 29 -9.89 -2.64 -1.25
C THR A 29 -11.07 -2.33 -0.33
N THR A 30 -10.95 -2.67 0.95
CA THR A 30 -11.97 -2.53 1.98
C THR A 30 -11.36 -1.96 3.27
N ALA A 31 -12.19 -1.40 4.15
CA ALA A 31 -11.73 -0.90 5.44
C ALA A 31 -11.01 -1.98 6.29
N SER A 32 -11.40 -3.26 6.16
CA SER A 32 -10.77 -4.37 6.88
C SER A 32 -9.35 -4.70 6.43
N ASP A 33 -8.88 -4.12 5.33
CA ASP A 33 -7.49 -4.24 4.87
C ASP A 33 -6.57 -3.23 5.56
N CYS A 34 -7.13 -2.26 6.30
CA CYS A 34 -6.41 -1.22 6.99
C CYS A 34 -6.43 -1.44 8.50
N VAL A 35 -5.29 -1.17 9.14
CA VAL A 35 -5.10 -1.29 10.59
C VAL A 35 -4.37 -0.06 11.13
N PRO A 36 -4.43 0.22 12.45
CA PRO A 36 -3.64 1.27 13.07
C PRO A 36 -2.13 1.13 12.78
N SER A 37 -1.45 2.25 12.55
CA SER A 37 -0.01 2.29 12.21
C SER A 37 0.92 2.02 13.40
N SER A 38 0.43 2.18 14.63
CA SER A 38 1.11 1.89 15.89
C SER A 38 0.18 1.12 16.83
N CYS A 39 0.77 0.48 17.84
CA CYS A 39 0.01 -0.33 18.79
C CYS A 39 -0.86 0.47 19.76
N CYS A 40 -0.40 1.67 20.10
CA CYS A 40 -1.10 2.58 21.01
C CYS A 40 -1.18 3.94 20.33
N HIS A 41 -2.26 4.67 20.57
CA HIS A 41 -2.39 6.09 20.20
C HIS A 41 -2.11 6.37 18.72
N ALA A 42 -2.43 5.42 17.84
CA ALA A 42 -2.22 5.59 16.42
C ALA A 42 -3.06 6.74 15.89
N SER A 43 -2.44 7.65 15.14
CA SER A 43 -3.09 8.76 14.44
C SER A 43 -3.17 8.53 12.92
N SER A 44 -2.74 7.36 12.46
CA SER A 44 -2.74 6.98 11.05
C SER A 44 -3.00 5.49 10.86
N CYS A 45 -3.25 5.09 9.61
CA CYS A 45 -3.55 3.73 9.23
C CYS A 45 -2.55 3.22 8.20
N VAL A 46 -2.27 1.92 8.25
CA VAL A 46 -1.40 1.21 7.31
C VAL A 46 -2.14 -0.01 6.75
N PRO A 47 -1.70 -0.56 5.62
CA PRO A 47 -2.15 -1.86 5.15
C PRO A 47 -1.86 -2.97 6.16
N LYS A 48 -2.72 -3.98 6.21
CA LYS A 48 -2.62 -5.09 7.17
C LYS A 48 -1.31 -5.89 7.06
N ASP A 49 -0.68 -5.95 5.89
CA ASP A 49 0.64 -6.59 5.72
C ASP A 49 1.80 -5.79 6.36
N GLN A 50 1.55 -4.54 6.72
CA GLN A 50 2.46 -3.63 7.42
C GLN A 50 2.03 -3.41 8.88
N ALA A 51 1.11 -4.23 9.41
CA ALA A 51 0.63 -4.11 10.77
C ALA A 51 1.80 -4.15 11.78
N PRO A 52 1.80 -3.26 12.80
CA PRO A 52 2.80 -3.32 13.86
C PRO A 52 2.63 -4.61 14.67
N ASN A 53 3.74 -5.15 15.18
CA ASN A 53 3.68 -6.22 16.15
C ASN A 53 3.43 -5.63 17.55
N CYS A 54 2.28 -5.94 18.13
CA CYS A 54 1.86 -5.46 19.45
C CYS A 54 1.97 -6.50 20.56
N THR A 55 2.64 -7.62 20.32
CA THR A 55 2.99 -8.58 21.38
C THR A 55 3.76 -7.86 22.48
N ASP A 56 3.41 -8.14 23.74
CA ASP A 56 4.02 -7.57 24.96
C ASP A 56 3.97 -6.04 25.07
N THR A 57 3.10 -5.38 24.31
CA THR A 57 2.87 -3.93 24.40
C THR A 57 1.75 -3.62 25.39
N PHE A 58 2.03 -2.70 26.32
CA PHE A 58 1.04 -2.17 27.27
C PHE A 58 0.77 -0.70 26.94
N CYS A 59 -0.44 -0.40 26.49
CA CYS A 59 -0.87 0.97 26.23
C CYS A 59 -1.37 1.64 27.52
N SER A 60 -1.18 2.96 27.62
CA SER A 60 -1.84 3.76 28.65
C SER A 60 -3.35 3.89 28.36
N LEU A 61 -4.12 4.22 29.40
CA LEU A 61 -5.59 4.35 29.32
C LEU A 61 -6.07 5.77 28.98
N ASP A 62 -5.15 6.67 28.65
CA ASP A 62 -5.48 8.02 28.23
C ASP A 62 -6.03 8.02 26.80
N CYS A 63 -7.11 8.78 26.58
CA CYS A 63 -7.59 9.09 25.24
C CYS A 63 -6.85 10.34 24.77
N GLN A 64 -5.87 10.15 23.90
CA GLN A 64 -5.10 11.25 23.31
C GLN A 64 -5.88 11.84 22.14
N GLU A 65 -5.91 13.17 22.03
CA GLU A 65 -6.64 13.82 20.93
C GLU A 65 -6.11 13.36 19.56
N GLY A 66 -7.03 13.00 18.66
CA GLY A 66 -6.70 12.59 17.29
C GLY A 66 -6.22 11.15 17.14
N THR A 67 -6.39 10.29 18.15
CA THR A 67 -6.00 8.87 18.09
C THR A 67 -7.18 7.92 17.90
N LEU A 68 -6.90 6.77 17.28
CA LEU A 68 -7.89 5.80 16.82
C LEU A 68 -8.39 4.83 17.92
N ASP A 69 -7.68 4.73 19.03
CA ASP A 69 -7.94 3.79 20.12
C ASP A 69 -9.03 4.23 21.12
N CYS A 70 -9.63 5.41 20.93
CA CYS A 70 -10.77 5.89 21.71
C CYS A 70 -11.94 6.43 20.85
N ASN A 71 -12.17 5.84 19.68
CA ASN A 71 -13.32 6.11 18.80
C ASN A 71 -13.41 7.55 18.23
N GLN A 72 -12.28 8.27 18.14
CA GLN A 72 -12.23 9.58 17.48
C GLN A 72 -12.14 9.47 15.94
N GLY A 73 -11.90 8.27 15.43
CA GLY A 73 -11.85 7.93 14.00
C GLY A 73 -11.66 6.43 13.83
N ALA A 74 -11.66 5.97 12.58
CA ALA A 74 -11.42 4.57 12.25
C ALA A 74 -10.48 4.43 11.04
N CYS A 75 -9.87 3.27 10.88
CA CYS A 75 -9.17 2.95 9.64
C CYS A 75 -10.16 2.63 8.53
N GLY A 76 -10.05 3.37 7.43
CA GLY A 76 -10.86 3.21 6.23
C GLY A 76 -10.00 3.04 4.99
N CYS A 77 -10.62 2.46 3.96
CA CYS A 77 -10.03 2.40 2.63
C CYS A 77 -10.67 3.45 1.73
N VAL A 78 -9.90 4.44 1.32
CA VAL A 78 -10.37 5.56 0.48
C VAL A 78 -9.41 5.71 -0.69
N ASN A 79 -9.93 5.69 -1.92
CA ASN A 79 -9.11 5.77 -3.14
C ASN A 79 -7.98 4.73 -3.18
N ASN A 80 -8.23 3.52 -2.68
CA ASN A 80 -7.25 2.43 -2.56
C ASN A 80 -6.04 2.75 -1.66
N LYS A 81 -6.22 3.66 -0.70
CA LYS A 81 -5.25 4.05 0.33
C LYS A 81 -5.83 3.87 1.73
N CYS A 82 -5.00 3.40 2.66
CA CYS A 82 -5.38 3.32 4.06
C CYS A 82 -5.27 4.70 4.70
N GLN A 83 -6.38 5.19 5.26
CA GLN A 83 -6.43 6.50 5.91
C GLN A 83 -7.44 6.50 7.05
N VAL A 84 -7.36 7.53 7.89
CA VAL A 84 -8.36 7.77 8.93
C VAL A 84 -9.65 8.29 8.28
N VAL A 85 -10.79 7.77 8.72
CA VAL A 85 -12.16 8.17 8.32
C VAL A 85 -13.04 8.45 9.53
#